data_AF-A0A7K0TT41-F1
#
_entry.id   AF-A0A7K0TT41-F1
#
_cell.length_a   1.000
_cell.length_b   1.000
_cell.length_c   1.000
_cell.angle_alpha   90.00
_cell.angle_beta   90.00
_cell.angle_gamma   90.00
#
_symmetry.space_group_name_H-M   'P 1'
#
loop_
_entity.id
_entity.type
_entity.pdbx_description
1 polymer ?
#
loop_
_entity_poly.entity_id
_entity_poly.type
_entity_poly.pdbx_seq_one_letter_code
_entity_poly.pdbx_strand_id
1 'polypeptide(L)' 'KEIAKKLSPDTKYPEKELNAVIATYHPDTAAIRRHMIEYGILERDGGSVYWVKG' A
#
# COMPACT_ATOMS: atom_id res chain seq x y z
N LYS A 1 -2.43 -0.97 11.06
CA LYS A 1 -0.95 -0.90 11.10
C LYS A 1 -0.26 -2.22 10.71
N GLU A 2 -0.94 -3.37 10.67
CA GLU A 2 -0.33 -4.68 10.35
C GLU A 2 0.26 -4.76 8.93
N ILE A 3 -0.48 -4.29 7.91
CA ILE A 3 -0.03 -4.27 6.51
C ILE A 3 1.23 -3.40 6.35
N ALA A 4 1.26 -2.23 6.97
CA ALA A 4 2.41 -1.32 6.90
C ALA A 4 3.70 -1.93 7.45
N LYS A 5 3.62 -2.84 8.42
CA LYS A 5 4.79 -3.57 8.95
C LYS A 5 5.39 -4.56 7.94
N LYS A 6 4.66 -4.94 6.89
CA LYS A 6 5.13 -5.81 5.81
C LYS A 6 5.77 -5.03 4.65
N LEU A 7 5.64 -3.71 4.67
CA LEU A 7 6.15 -2.83 3.62
C LEU A 7 7.44 -2.16 4.10
N SER A 8 8.41 -2.06 3.21
CA SER A 8 9.68 -1.39 3.46
C SER A 8 9.59 0.07 3.02
N PRO A 9 10.06 1.04 3.82
CA PRO A 9 10.05 2.46 3.45
C PRO A 9 10.94 2.78 2.25
N ASP A 10 12.02 2.02 2.06
CA ASP A 10 12.93 2.18 0.92
C ASP A 10 12.48 1.46 -0.35
N THR A 11 11.28 0.87 -0.35
CA THR A 11 10.76 0.07 -1.47
C THR A 11 9.54 0.73 -2.08
N LYS A 12 9.57 0.83 -3.42
CA LYS A 12 8.41 1.20 -4.22
C LYS A 12 7.68 -0.05 -4.67
N TYR A 13 6.39 -0.11 -4.39
CA TYR A 13 5.51 -1.22 -4.70
C TYR A 13 4.60 -0.85 -5.87
N PRO A 14 4.76 -1.49 -7.04
CA PRO A 14 3.74 -1.47 -8.08
C PRO A 14 2.38 -1.93 -7.51
N GLU A 15 1.30 -1.39 -8.06
CA GLU A 15 -0.07 -1.74 -7.67
C GLU A 15 -0.29 -3.25 -7.51
N LYS A 16 0.20 -4.05 -8.45
CA LYS A 16 0.04 -5.51 -8.45
C LYS A 16 0.70 -6.17 -7.24
N GLU A 17 1.91 -5.73 -6.88
CA GLU A 17 2.66 -6.27 -5.74
C GLU A 17 2.03 -5.82 -4.42
N LEU A 18 1.65 -4.54 -4.32
CA LEU A 18 0.95 -4.04 -3.15
C LEU A 18 -0.41 -4.74 -2.95
N ASN A 19 -1.15 -4.98 -4.03
CA ASN A 19 -2.38 -5.75 -4.01
C ASN A 19 -2.14 -7.17 -3.50
N ALA A 20 -1.07 -7.83 -3.93
CA ALA A 20 -0.73 -9.17 -3.44
C ALA A 20 -0.48 -9.17 -1.92
N VAL A 21 0.24 -8.17 -1.39
CA VAL A 21 0.46 -8.03 0.05
C VAL A 21 -0.88 -7.80 0.78
N ILE A 22 -1.70 -6.86 0.31
CA ILE A 22 -2.96 -6.52 0.95
C ILE A 22 -3.97 -7.68 0.88
N ALA A 23 -3.99 -8.42 -0.22
CA ALA A 23 -4.88 -9.57 -0.42
C ALA A 23 -4.66 -10.68 0.61
N THR A 24 -3.48 -10.75 1.24
CA THR A 24 -3.24 -11.68 2.37
C THR A 24 -4.02 -11.31 3.64
N TYR A 25 -4.51 -10.08 3.74
CA TYR A 25 -5.30 -9.57 4.87
C TYR A 25 -6.76 -9.36 4.51
N HIS A 26 -7.07 -8.89 3.30
CA HIS A 26 -8.43 -8.59 2.88
C HIS A 26 -8.55 -8.57 1.34
N PRO A 27 -9.64 -9.11 0.77
CA PRO A 27 -9.83 -9.16 -0.69
C PRO A 27 -10.04 -7.78 -1.33
N ASP A 28 -10.58 -6.81 -0.59
CA ASP A 28 -10.79 -5.44 -1.09
C ASP A 28 -9.49 -4.61 -0.99
N THR A 29 -8.56 -4.90 -1.91
CA THR A 29 -7.25 -4.23 -1.92
C THR A 29 -7.36 -2.77 -2.35
N ALA A 30 -8.35 -2.43 -3.17
CA ALA A 30 -8.56 -1.07 -3.67
C ALA A 30 -8.98 -0.10 -2.55
N ALA A 31 -9.97 -0.48 -1.73
CA ALA A 31 -10.40 0.35 -0.60
C ALA A 31 -9.28 0.50 0.43
N ILE A 32 -8.57 -0.59 0.74
CA ILE A 32 -7.46 -0.52 1.70
C ILE A 32 -6.34 0.42 1.22
N ARG A 33 -5.93 0.35 -0.06
CA ARG A 33 -4.92 1.28 -0.58
C ARG A 33 -5.37 2.73 -0.49
N ARG A 34 -6.63 3.00 -0.84
CA ARG A 34 -7.23 4.34 -0.72
C ARG A 34 -7.18 4.83 0.71
N HIS A 35 -7.63 4.02 1.67
CA HIS A 35 -7.59 4.36 3.08
C HIS A 35 -6.18 4.54 3.60
N MET A 36 -5.22 3.70 3.20
CA MET A 36 -3.82 3.85 3.59
C MET A 36 -3.22 5.17 3.09
N ILE A 37 -3.64 5.66 1.91
CA ILE A 37 -3.25 6.99 1.42
C ILE A 37 -3.96 8.09 2.22
N GLU A 38 -5.27 7.97 2.45
CA GLU A 38 -6.08 8.94 3.21
C GLU A 38 -5.57 9.11 4.65
N TYR A 39 -5.10 8.02 5.28
CA TYR A 39 -4.50 8.04 6.61
C TYR A 39 -3.01 8.43 6.60
N GLY A 40 -2.42 8.76 5.45
CA GLY A 40 -1.03 9.17 5.33
C GLY A 40 -0.02 8.06 5.64
N ILE A 41 -0.41 6.79 5.46
CA ILE A 41 0.47 5.62 5.62
C ILE A 41 1.22 5.33 4.32
N LEU A 42 0.56 5.52 3.17
CA LEU A 42 1.14 5.34 1.85
C LEU A 42 1.10 6.65 1.07
N GLU A 43 2.07 6.80 0.19
CA GLU A 43 2.04 7.73 -0.94
C GLU A 43 2.07 6.96 -2.25
N ARG A 44 1.75 7.63 -3.36
CA ARG A 44 1.78 7.05 -4.69
C ARG A 44 2.24 8.03 -5.75
N ASP A 45 2.82 7.49 -6.81
CA ASP A 45 3.11 8.20 -8.06
C ASP A 45 2.03 7.87 -9.09
N GLY A 46 1.44 8.91 -9.70
CA GLY A 46 0.57 8.83 -10.89
C GLY A 46 -0.66 7.90 -10.84
N GLY A 47 -0.80 7.05 -9.83
CA GLY A 47 -1.80 5.98 -9.70
C GLY A 47 -1.25 4.56 -9.56
N SER A 48 0.00 4.28 -9.95
CA SER A 48 0.45 2.91 -10.25
C SER A 48 1.55 2.36 -9.35
N VAL A 49 2.25 3.22 -8.62
CA VAL A 49 3.37 2.85 -7.74
C VAL A 49 3.18 3.50 -6.38
N TYR A 50 3.40 2.75 -5.30
CA TYR A 50 3.09 3.11 -3.92
C TYR A 50 4.33 2.95 -3.03
N TRP A 51 4.48 3.74 -1.97
CA TRP A 51 5.54 3.57 -0.96
C TRP A 51 5.04 3.97 0.43
N VAL A 52 5.69 3.48 1.49
CA VAL A 52 5.37 3.88 2.86
C VAL A 52 5.80 5.32 3.06
N LYS A 53 4.89 6.15 3.57
CA LYS A 53 5.18 7.53 3.94
C LYS A 53 6.02 7.53 5.22
N GLY A 54 7.16 8.22 5.17
CA GLY A 54 8.04 8.44 6.32
C GLY A 54 7.49 9.46 7.31
#